data_AF-A0A4V3SGH8-F1
#
_entry.id   AF-A0A4V3SGH8-F1
#
_cell.length_a   1.000
_cell.length_b   1.000
_cell.length_c   1.000
_cell.angle_alpha   90.00
_cell.angle_beta   90.00
_cell.angle_gamma   90.00
#
_symmetry.space_group_name_H-M   'P 1'
#
loop_
_entity.id
_entity.type
_entity.pdbx_description
1 polymer ?
#
loop_
_entity_poly.entity_id
_entity_poly.type
_entity_poly.pdbx_seq_one_letter_code
_entity_poly.pdbx_strand_id
1 'polypeptide(L)'
;KYNIWGPFLVVAPASTLHNWTQEFAKFLPSFRLVPYWGNPAERKVLRRFWFSARPQTAPIDFDDSPAPLTDETVRALPGTRDAEMHVVITSYQIVLQDAKFINKTPWAYIVLDEAHAIKSTARSVEFTVL
;
A
#
# COMPACT_ATOMS: atom_id res chain seq x y z
N LYS A 1 -0.69 -23.09 7.08
CA LYS A 1 -1.15 -21.69 7.23
C LYS A 1 -0.53 -20.88 6.09
N TYR A 2 -1.33 -20.16 5.29
CA TYR A 2 -0.82 -19.37 4.17
C TYR A 2 0.01 -18.18 4.70
N ASN A 3 1.26 -18.05 4.25
CA ASN A 3 2.23 -17.05 4.72
C ASN A 3 2.08 -15.73 3.94
N ILE A 4 0.90 -15.12 3.97
CA ILE A 4 0.58 -13.92 3.19
C ILE A 4 0.77 -12.69 4.07
N TRP A 5 1.75 -11.84 3.71
CA TRP A 5 2.04 -10.62 4.46
C TRP A 5 1.69 -9.33 3.71
N GLY A 6 1.20 -9.42 2.46
CA GLY A 6 0.66 -8.29 1.71
C GLY A 6 1.30 -8.14 0.33
N PRO A 7 1.27 -6.93 -0.28
CA PRO A 7 0.65 -5.71 0.22
C PRO A 7 -0.89 -5.74 0.14
N PHE A 8 -1.57 -5.23 1.16
CA PHE A 8 -3.04 -5.15 1.24
C PHE A 8 -3.54 -3.70 1.13
N LEU A 9 -4.64 -3.48 0.43
CA LEU A 9 -5.31 -2.18 0.36
C LEU A 9 -6.66 -2.24 1.07
N VAL A 10 -6.90 -1.37 2.04
CA VAL A 10 -8.18 -1.20 2.73
C VAL A 10 -8.77 0.13 2.32
N VAL A 11 -9.98 0.11 1.76
CA VAL A 11 -10.72 1.31 1.36
C VAL A 11 -11.96 1.42 2.23
N ALA A 12 -12.09 2.52 2.96
CA ALA A 12 -13.17 2.72 3.92
C ALA A 12 -13.69 4.17 3.92
N PRO A 13 -14.87 4.46 4.48
CA PRO A 13 -15.34 5.82 4.65
C PRO A 13 -14.36 6.66 5.48
N ALA A 14 -14.12 7.92 5.08
CA ALA A 14 -13.10 8.78 5.71
C ALA A 14 -13.28 8.92 7.23
N SER A 15 -14.53 8.92 7.72
CA SER A 15 -14.88 8.98 9.13
C SER A 15 -14.44 7.75 9.95
N THR A 16 -14.24 6.62 9.29
CA THR A 16 -13.91 5.33 9.96
C THR A 16 -12.42 5.01 9.95
N LEU A 17 -11.61 5.73 9.16
CA LEU A 17 -10.18 5.43 8.96
C LEU A 17 -9.38 5.43 10.26
N HIS A 18 -9.68 6.37 11.16
CA HIS A 18 -9.00 6.44 12.45
C HIS A 18 -9.33 5.23 13.33
N ASN A 19 -10.61 4.83 13.37
CA ASN A 19 -11.05 3.63 14.08
C ASN A 19 -10.35 2.38 13.54
N TRP A 20 -10.38 2.19 12.22
CA TRP A 20 -9.68 1.08 11.57
C TRP A 20 -8.18 1.04 11.93
N THR A 21 -7.52 2.19 11.97
CA THR A 21 -6.10 2.28 12.35
C THR A 21 -5.85 1.78 13.78
N GLN A 22 -6.73 2.14 14.72
CA GLN A 22 -6.65 1.66 16.10
C GLN A 22 -6.92 0.15 16.18
N GLU A 23 -7.89 -0.34 15.43
CA GLU A 23 -8.23 -1.77 15.36
C GLU A 23 -7.06 -2.59 14.80
N PHE A 24 -6.39 -2.13 13.73
CA PHE A 24 -5.17 -2.76 13.24
C PHE A 24 -4.06 -2.78 14.28
N ALA A 25 -3.83 -1.68 15.00
CA ALA A 25 -2.83 -1.64 16.07
C ALA A 25 -3.15 -2.62 17.22
N LYS A 26 -4.44 -2.81 17.52
CA LYS A 26 -4.92 -3.70 18.58
C LYS A 26 -4.89 -5.17 18.18
N PHE A 27 -5.39 -5.50 16.99
CA PHE A 27 -5.62 -6.88 16.55
C PHE A 27 -4.51 -7.44 15.68
N LEU A 28 -3.76 -6.58 14.99
CA LEU A 28 -2.66 -6.96 14.08
C LEU A 28 -1.40 -6.12 14.35
N PRO A 29 -0.87 -6.10 15.58
CA PRO A 29 0.26 -5.23 15.95
C PRO A 29 1.56 -5.53 15.19
N SER A 30 1.69 -6.74 14.62
CA SER A 30 2.85 -7.11 13.80
C SER A 30 2.79 -6.55 12.37
N PHE A 31 1.65 -6.05 11.93
CA PHE A 31 1.48 -5.50 10.60
C PHE A 31 1.85 -4.01 10.59
N ARG A 32 2.68 -3.63 9.62
CA ARG A 32 2.97 -2.22 9.33
C ARG A 32 1.86 -1.64 8.48
N LEU A 33 1.01 -0.85 9.12
CA LEU A 33 -0.08 -0.10 8.52
C LEU A 33 0.42 1.28 8.09
N VAL A 34 0.11 1.66 6.85
CA VAL A 34 0.35 3.00 6.31
C VAL A 34 -0.99 3.72 6.16
N PRO A 35 -1.29 4.71 7.03
CA PRO A 35 -2.46 5.56 6.87
C PRO A 35 -2.27 6.50 5.67
N TYR A 36 -2.96 6.23 4.56
CA TYR A 36 -2.84 6.99 3.33
C TYR A 36 -3.98 8.00 3.17
N TRP A 37 -3.82 9.12 3.86
CA TRP A 37 -4.69 10.29 3.75
C TRP A 37 -3.90 11.58 3.94
N GLY A 38 -4.61 12.71 3.91
CA GLY A 38 -4.00 14.04 4.08
C GLY A 38 -3.76 14.76 2.76
N ASN A 39 -2.88 15.77 2.81
CA ASN A 39 -2.65 16.64 1.68
C ASN A 39 -1.76 15.97 0.59
N PRO A 40 -1.71 16.50 -0.65
CA PRO A 40 -0.91 15.90 -1.71
C PRO A 40 0.60 15.79 -1.42
N ALA A 41 1.16 16.69 -0.60
CA ALA A 41 2.57 16.66 -0.23
C ALA A 41 2.87 15.53 0.76
N GLU A 42 2.03 15.34 1.79
CA GLU A 42 2.09 14.20 2.72
C GLU A 42 1.97 12.88 1.96
N ARG A 43 0.99 12.77 1.06
CA ARG A 43 0.81 11.59 0.21
C ARG A 43 2.01 11.32 -0.69
N LYS A 44 2.71 12.35 -1.17
CA LYS A 44 3.94 12.18 -1.95
C LYS A 44 5.05 11.51 -1.13
N VAL A 45 5.18 11.87 0.15
CA VAL A 45 6.15 11.23 1.05
C VAL A 45 5.74 9.77 1.33
N LEU A 46 4.46 9.53 1.62
CA LEU A 46 3.94 8.18 1.88
C LEU A 46 4.12 7.23 0.69
N ARG A 47 4.01 7.74 -0.54
CA ARG A 47 4.24 6.96 -1.76
C ARG A 47 5.69 6.50 -1.93
N ARG A 48 6.68 7.08 -1.24
CA ARG A 48 8.07 6.58 -1.31
C ARG A 48 8.13 5.13 -0.83
N PHE A 49 7.43 4.81 0.26
CA PHE A 49 7.36 3.47 0.84
C PHE A 49 6.68 2.45 -0.06
N TRP A 50 5.85 2.88 -1.01
CA TRP A 50 5.14 1.97 -1.93
C TRP A 50 6.07 1.31 -2.95
N PHE A 51 7.21 1.95 -3.25
CA PHE A 51 8.14 1.53 -4.30
C PHE A 51 9.56 1.25 -3.77
N SER A 52 9.82 1.49 -2.48
CA SER A 52 11.14 1.30 -1.84
C SER A 52 11.60 -0.16 -1.73
N ALA A 53 10.82 -1.12 -2.24
CA ALA A 53 11.25 -2.50 -2.42
C ALA A 53 12.54 -2.65 -3.25
N ARG A 54 12.94 -1.62 -4.02
CA ARG A 54 14.28 -1.56 -4.59
C ARG A 54 15.20 -0.82 -3.64
N PRO A 55 16.20 -1.49 -3.04
CA PRO A 55 17.26 -0.82 -2.32
C PRO A 55 17.94 0.16 -3.28
N GLN A 56 17.72 1.45 -3.07
CA GLN A 56 18.42 2.51 -3.78
C GLN A 56 19.55 3.05 -2.89
N THR A 57 20.23 2.14 -2.18
CA THR A 57 21.44 2.42 -1.38
C THR A 57 22.72 1.94 -2.06
N ALA A 58 22.64 1.31 -3.24
CA ALA A 58 23.84 1.11 -4.04
C ALA A 58 24.32 2.48 -4.57
N PRO A 59 25.59 2.84 -4.38
CA PRO A 59 26.20 3.95 -5.11
C PRO A 59 25.89 3.81 -6.61
N ILE A 60 25.67 4.93 -7.28
CA ILE A 60 25.48 4.97 -8.73
C ILE A 60 26.85 4.72 -9.36
N ASP A 61 27.33 3.48 -9.28
CA ASP A 61 28.49 3.05 -10.03
C ASP A 61 28.06 2.86 -11.49
N PHE A 62 28.96 3.15 -12.41
CA PHE A 62 28.76 3.31 -13.86
C PHE A 62 28.31 2.04 -14.63
N ASP A 63 27.81 1.02 -13.94
CA ASP A 63 27.30 -0.24 -14.50
C ASP A 63 25.85 -0.43 -14.02
N ASP A 64 24.87 -0.35 -14.94
CA ASP A 64 23.42 -0.50 -14.72
C ASP A 64 23.02 -1.96 -14.40
N SER A 65 23.91 -2.66 -13.68
CA SER A 65 23.71 -4.02 -13.20
C SER A 65 23.10 -3.94 -11.81
N PRO A 66 21.90 -4.50 -11.56
CA PRO A 66 21.31 -4.48 -10.24
C PRO A 66 22.25 -5.19 -9.28
N ALA A 67 22.77 -4.46 -8.29
CA ALA A 67 23.61 -5.04 -7.25
C ALA A 67 22.97 -6.33 -6.72
N PRO A 68 23.75 -7.40 -6.49
CA PRO A 68 23.20 -8.67 -6.04
C PRO A 68 22.37 -8.45 -4.79
N LEU A 69 21.10 -8.86 -4.85
CA LEU A 69 20.16 -8.74 -3.74
C LEU A 69 20.74 -9.48 -2.54
N THR A 70 21.07 -8.75 -1.47
CA THR A 70 21.48 -9.36 -0.21
C THR A 70 20.26 -9.97 0.48
N ASP A 71 20.46 -10.99 1.32
CA ASP A 71 19.36 -11.65 2.06
C ASP A 71 18.49 -10.67 2.85
N GLU A 72 19.06 -9.58 3.36
CA GLU A 72 18.32 -8.53 4.06
C GLU A 72 17.39 -7.74 3.12
N THR A 73 17.86 -7.42 1.92
CA THR A 73 17.06 -6.72 0.92
C THR A 73 15.95 -7.59 0.35
N VAL A 74 16.17 -8.90 0.23
CA VAL A 74 15.13 -9.88 -0.16
C VAL A 74 14.05 -9.96 0.92
N ARG A 75 14.43 -9.93 2.20
CA ARG A 75 13.48 -9.90 3.32
C ARG A 75 12.69 -8.60 3.41
N ALA A 76 13.20 -7.48 2.92
CA ALA A 76 12.47 -6.21 2.92
C ALA A 76 11.45 -6.07 1.76
N LEU A 77 11.37 -7.06 0.85
CA LEU A 77 10.45 -7.01 -0.29
C LEU A 77 8.98 -7.03 0.15
N PRO A 78 8.07 -6.36 -0.60
CA PRO A 78 6.63 -6.44 -0.38
C PRO A 78 6.14 -7.89 -0.35
N GLY A 79 5.22 -8.19 0.58
CA GLY A 79 4.65 -9.53 0.74
C GLY A 79 5.43 -10.48 1.65
N THR A 80 6.51 -9.98 2.26
CA THR A 80 7.22 -10.63 3.37
C THR A 80 6.80 -10.02 4.71
N ARG A 81 7.18 -10.68 5.82
CA ARG A 81 6.97 -10.17 7.19
C ARG A 81 7.81 -8.93 7.51
N ASP A 82 8.93 -8.78 6.82
CA ASP A 82 9.88 -7.68 7.05
C ASP A 82 9.71 -6.57 5.99
N ALA A 83 8.60 -6.57 5.23
CA ALA A 83 8.23 -5.53 4.27
C ALA A 83 7.90 -4.17 4.95
N GLU A 84 8.49 -3.06 4.49
CA GLU A 84 8.28 -1.73 5.10
C GLU A 84 6.80 -1.34 5.25
N MET A 85 5.94 -1.86 4.37
CA MET A 85 4.49 -1.75 4.47
C MET A 85 3.83 -3.11 4.24
N HIS A 86 2.79 -3.38 5.02
CA HIS A 86 1.96 -4.57 4.83
C HIS A 86 0.55 -4.18 4.39
N VAL A 87 -0.01 -3.13 5.00
CA VAL A 87 -1.38 -2.67 4.76
C VAL A 87 -1.35 -1.18 4.47
N VAL A 88 -2.09 -0.75 3.45
CA VAL A 88 -2.40 0.65 3.21
C VAL A 88 -3.89 0.84 3.45
N ILE A 89 -4.25 1.84 4.25
CA ILE A 89 -5.65 2.20 4.49
C ILE A 89 -5.94 3.60 3.97
N THR A 90 -7.03 3.76 3.22
CA THR A 90 -7.38 5.03 2.57
C THR A 90 -8.89 5.16 2.36
N SER A 91 -9.33 6.35 1.92
CA SER A 91 -10.73 6.59 1.57
C SER A 91 -11.00 6.45 0.08
N TYR A 92 -12.25 6.17 -0.27
CA TYR A 92 -12.72 6.12 -1.65
C TYR A 92 -12.29 7.33 -2.47
N GLN A 93 -12.47 8.54 -1.94
CA GLN A 93 -12.11 9.78 -2.64
C GLN A 93 -10.62 9.84 -3.00
N ILE A 94 -9.74 9.38 -2.09
CA ILE A 94 -8.30 9.38 -2.32
C ILE A 94 -7.91 8.32 -3.35
N VAL A 95 -8.58 7.16 -3.36
CA VAL A 95 -8.39 6.14 -4.40
C VAL A 95 -8.63 6.73 -5.78
N LEU A 96 -9.68 7.52 -5.96
CA LEU A 96 -9.97 8.19 -7.24
C LEU A 96 -8.87 9.18 -7.63
N GLN A 97 -8.45 10.02 -6.69
CA GLN A 97 -7.47 11.07 -6.94
C GLN A 97 -6.10 10.50 -7.32
N ASP A 98 -5.71 9.40 -6.66
CA ASP A 98 -4.38 8.81 -6.79
C ASP A 98 -4.40 7.44 -7.49
N ALA A 99 -5.44 7.15 -8.27
CA ALA A 99 -5.62 5.89 -8.98
C ALA A 99 -4.38 5.50 -9.80
N LYS A 100 -3.72 6.49 -10.45
CA LYS A 100 -2.48 6.28 -11.22
C LYS A 100 -1.31 5.71 -10.39
N PHE A 101 -1.30 5.93 -9.08
CA PHE A 101 -0.28 5.40 -8.18
C PHE A 101 -0.73 4.09 -7.57
N ILE A 102 -1.98 4.01 -7.13
CA ILE A 102 -2.56 2.81 -6.53
C ILE A 102 -2.57 1.64 -7.51
N ASN A 103 -2.87 1.89 -8.79
CA ASN A 103 -2.89 0.86 -9.83
C ASN A 103 -1.50 0.35 -10.22
N LYS A 104 -0.41 1.01 -9.80
CA LYS A 104 0.96 0.53 -10.05
C LYS A 104 1.43 -0.48 -9.01
N THR A 105 0.73 -0.60 -7.90
CA THR A 105 1.08 -1.54 -6.84
C THR A 105 0.34 -2.86 -7.07
N PRO A 106 1.05 -4.00 -7.11
CA PRO A 106 0.42 -5.32 -7.23
C PRO A 106 -0.15 -5.75 -5.88
N TRP A 107 -1.34 -5.25 -5.55
CA TRP A 107 -2.02 -5.60 -4.30
C TRP A 107 -2.36 -7.09 -4.25
N ALA A 108 -2.00 -7.75 -3.16
CA ALA A 108 -2.39 -9.14 -2.92
C ALA A 108 -3.91 -9.24 -2.70
N TYR A 109 -4.48 -8.31 -1.93
CA TYR A 109 -5.92 -8.19 -1.75
C TYR A 109 -6.35 -6.74 -1.56
N ILE A 110 -7.60 -6.47 -1.92
CA ILE A 110 -8.30 -5.21 -1.66
C ILE A 110 -9.51 -5.51 -0.79
N VAL A 111 -9.67 -4.76 0.30
CA VAL A 111 -10.81 -4.80 1.22
C VAL A 111 -11.60 -3.52 1.03
N LEU A 112 -12.90 -3.66 0.80
CA LEU A 112 -13.82 -2.55 0.59
C LEU A 112 -14.83 -2.54 1.74
N ASP A 113 -14.66 -1.58 2.65
CA ASP A 113 -15.59 -1.36 3.76
C ASP A 113 -16.78 -0.53 3.27
N GLU A 114 -17.99 -0.90 3.69
CA GLU A 114 -19.23 -0.32 3.19
C GLU A 114 -19.32 -0.29 1.66
N ALA A 115 -19.13 -1.46 1.02
CA ALA A 115 -19.09 -1.61 -0.45
C ALA A 115 -20.33 -1.06 -1.18
N HIS A 116 -21.46 -0.85 -0.47
CA HIS A 116 -22.64 -0.18 -1.01
C HIS A 116 -22.36 1.28 -1.45
N ALA A 117 -21.35 1.94 -0.87
CA ALA A 117 -20.92 3.29 -1.23
C ALA A 117 -20.39 3.41 -2.68
N ILE A 118 -19.96 2.30 -3.28
CA ILE A 118 -19.40 2.26 -4.64
C ILE A 118 -20.47 2.55 -5.71
N LYS A 119 -21.75 2.39 -5.38
CA LYS A 119 -22.88 2.53 -6.32
C LYS A 119 -23.01 3.93 -6.92
N SER A 120 -22.48 4.97 -6.28
CA SER A 120 -22.48 6.36 -6.76
C SER A 120 -21.20 6.78 -7.50
N THR A 121 -20.10 6.05 -7.29
CA THR A 121 -18.75 6.43 -7.76
C THR A 121 -18.29 5.61 -8.97
N ALA A 122 -19.02 4.53 -9.30
CA ALA A 122 -18.74 3.60 -10.40
C ALA A 122 -18.71 4.22 -11.81
N ARG A 123 -19.08 5.49 -12.01
CA ARG A 123 -18.90 6.16 -13.30
C ARG A 123 -17.45 6.57 -13.61
N SER A 124 -16.51 6.43 -12.68
CA SER A 124 -15.13 6.92 -12.88
C SER A 124 -14.01 5.97 -12.46
N VAL A 125 -14.31 4.75 -12.01
CA VAL A 125 -13.29 3.74 -11.65
C VAL A 125 -13.60 2.44 -12.34
N GLU A 126 -13.17 2.35 -13.59
CA GLU A 126 -13.02 1.06 -14.23
C GLU A 126 -11.73 0.44 -13.68
N PHE A 127 -11.84 -0.27 -12.56
CA PHE A 127 -10.80 -1.19 -12.13
C PHE A 127 -10.76 -2.30 -13.18
N THR A 128 -9.87 -2.17 -14.16
CA THR A 128 -9.53 -3.25 -15.08
C THR A 128 -8.97 -4.42 -14.27
N VAL A 129 -9.84 -5.37 -13.96
CA VAL A 129 -9.46 -6.70 -13.49
C VAL A 129 -9.06 -7.48 -14.74
N LEU A 130 -7.75 -7.59 -14.99
CA LEU A 130 -7.15 -8.57 -15.89
C LEU A 130 -6.40 -9.61 -15.06
#